data_AF-A0A5Z6PE52-F1
#
_entry.id   AF-A0A5Z6PE52-F1
#
_cell.length_a   1.000
_cell.length_b   1.000
_cell.length_c   1.000
_cell.angle_alpha   90.00
_cell.angle_beta   90.00
_cell.angle_gamma   90.00
#
_symmetry.space_group_name_H-M   'P 1'
#
loop_
_entity.id
_entity.type
_entity.pdbx_description
1 polymer ?
#
loop_
_entity_poly.entity_id
_entity_poly.type
_entity_poly.pdbx_seq_one_letter_code
_entity_poly.pdbx_strand_id
1 'polypeptide(L)'
;MRRITQVDTNTGEDLGGFVAVIRPKQKSAFERHFTMNQAALLTIANSLTGEQLKVLLALLSELDYENFIQVAQADIAESLHTSKFQVSRSIKAILDLGIILQGPKIGRSYSYRLNPQFGWKGTVSNHKKALKNGLSVIQGGKA
;
A
#
# COMPACT_ATOMS: atom_id res chain seq x y z
N MET A 1 32.71 24.15 10.94
CA MET A 1 32.27 22.79 10.53
C MET A 1 33.11 21.78 11.29
N ARG A 2 32.53 20.87 12.09
CA ARG A 2 33.28 19.83 12.83
C ARG A 2 33.58 18.65 11.91
N ARG A 3 34.84 18.24 11.80
CA ARG A 3 35.28 17.03 11.08
C ARG A 3 35.47 15.90 12.11
N ILE A 4 34.92 14.74 11.82
CA ILE A 4 35.08 13.51 12.62
C ILE A 4 35.95 12.57 11.77
N THR A 5 37.03 12.04 12.35
CA THR A 5 37.91 11.07 11.70
C THR A 5 38.22 9.90 12.64
N GLN A 6 38.77 8.82 12.10
CA GLN A 6 39.25 7.68 12.87
C GLN A 6 40.77 7.76 13.00
N VAL A 7 41.27 7.62 14.22
CA VAL A 7 42.69 7.64 14.55
C VAL A 7 43.11 6.26 15.03
N ASP A 8 44.27 5.80 14.56
CA ASP A 8 44.94 4.63 15.13
C ASP A 8 45.41 4.96 16.55
N THR A 9 44.98 4.16 17.53
CA THR A 9 45.31 4.41 18.95
C THR A 9 46.75 4.10 19.32
N ASN A 10 47.48 3.35 18.50
CA ASN A 10 48.88 2.98 18.73
C ASN A 10 49.86 3.93 18.03
N THR A 11 49.54 4.39 16.81
CA THR A 11 50.42 5.28 16.03
C THR A 11 49.99 6.74 16.06
N GLY A 12 48.73 7.02 16.40
CA GLY A 12 48.15 8.38 16.37
C GLY A 12 47.88 8.89 14.95
N GLU A 13 48.04 8.06 13.93
CA GLU A 13 47.84 8.44 12.53
C GLU A 13 46.34 8.52 12.19
N ASP A 14 45.99 9.53 11.40
CA ASP A 14 44.65 9.68 10.82
C ASP A 14 44.49 8.65 9.69
N LEU A 15 43.57 7.71 9.86
CA LEU A 15 43.34 6.63 8.91
C LEU A 15 42.56 7.08 7.67
N GLY A 16 42.20 8.37 7.55
CA GLY A 16 41.65 8.97 6.34
C GLY A 16 40.23 8.50 5.99
N GLY A 17 39.58 7.74 6.87
CA GLY A 17 38.24 7.19 6.70
C GLY A 17 37.62 6.77 8.02
N PHE A 18 36.29 6.61 8.03
CA PHE A 18 35.57 6.08 9.19
C PHE A 18 34.86 4.78 8.79
N VAL A 19 34.87 3.79 9.68
CA VAL A 19 34.11 2.55 9.47
C VAL A 19 32.63 2.81 9.70
N ALA A 20 31.83 2.75 8.64
CA ALA A 20 30.36 2.77 8.74
C ALA A 20 29.82 1.33 8.81
N VAL A 21 29.23 0.94 9.93
CA VAL A 21 28.50 -0.33 10.01
C VAL A 21 27.13 -0.17 9.35
N ILE A 22 27.03 -0.60 8.09
CA ILE A 22 25.75 -0.63 7.38
C ILE A 22 24.98 -1.85 7.85
N ARG A 23 24.06 -1.65 8.81
CA ARG A 23 23.08 -2.69 9.18
C ARG A 23 22.18 -2.95 7.97
N PRO A 24 21.96 -4.20 7.56
CA PRO A 24 20.98 -4.51 6.52
C PRO A 24 19.60 -4.04 6.99
N LYS A 25 18.79 -3.54 6.05
CA LYS A 25 17.40 -3.15 6.36
C LYS A 25 16.70 -4.36 6.96
N GLN A 26 16.10 -4.18 8.14
CA GLN A 26 15.30 -5.23 8.76
C GLN A 26 14.12 -5.55 7.86
N LYS A 27 14.00 -6.84 7.53
CA LYS A 27 12.86 -7.37 6.78
C LYS A 27 11.77 -7.72 7.79
N SER A 28 10.52 -7.52 7.40
CA SER A 28 9.39 -8.02 8.18
C SER A 28 9.48 -9.55 8.31
N ALA A 29 9.09 -10.08 9.47
CA ALA A 29 8.96 -11.52 9.69
C ALA A 29 7.71 -12.11 9.02
N PHE A 30 6.75 -11.26 8.62
CA PHE A 30 5.56 -11.70 7.89
C PHE A 30 5.89 -12.01 6.43
N GLU A 31 5.50 -13.19 5.97
CA GLU A 31 5.64 -13.63 4.57
C GLU A 31 4.97 -12.65 3.59
N ARG A 32 3.71 -12.29 3.87
CA ARG A 32 2.95 -11.28 3.13
C ARG A 32 2.56 -10.16 4.08
N HIS A 33 3.02 -8.95 3.76
CA HIS A 33 2.64 -7.74 4.49
C HIS A 33 2.55 -6.54 3.54
N PHE A 34 2.04 -5.45 4.07
CA PHE A 34 2.02 -4.13 3.46
C PHE A 34 2.02 -3.07 4.58
N THR A 35 2.28 -1.81 4.22
CA THR A 35 2.26 -0.69 5.18
C THR A 35 0.94 0.07 5.04
N MET A 36 0.34 0.49 6.14
CA MET A 36 -0.92 1.24 6.13
C MET A 36 -0.74 2.63 6.73
N ASN A 37 -1.43 3.62 6.17
CA ASN A 37 -1.52 4.97 6.73
C ASN A 37 -2.51 4.98 7.90
N GLN A 38 -2.04 5.36 9.09
CA GLN A 38 -2.86 5.37 10.30
C GLN A 38 -4.02 6.37 10.23
N ALA A 39 -3.82 7.54 9.61
CA ALA A 39 -4.90 8.50 9.40
C ALA A 39 -5.99 7.92 8.49
N ALA A 40 -5.58 7.17 7.47
CA ALA A 40 -6.51 6.49 6.56
C ALA A 40 -7.32 5.40 7.27
N LEU A 41 -6.73 4.67 8.23
CA LEU A 41 -7.46 3.69 9.05
C LEU A 41 -8.61 4.34 9.82
N LEU A 42 -8.39 5.52 10.41
CA LEU A 42 -9.44 6.25 11.12
C LEU A 42 -10.55 6.72 10.17
N THR A 43 -10.19 7.20 8.98
CA THR A 43 -11.17 7.56 7.93
C THR A 43 -12.01 6.36 7.52
N ILE A 44 -11.37 5.20 7.29
CA ILE A 44 -12.06 3.94 6.95
C ILE A 44 -13.05 3.56 8.06
N ALA A 45 -12.62 3.59 9.32
CA ALA A 45 -13.43 3.20 10.46
C ALA A 45 -14.70 4.07 10.62
N ASN A 46 -14.60 5.37 10.32
CA ASN A 46 -15.75 6.28 10.41
C ASN A 46 -16.68 6.22 9.18
N SER A 47 -16.19 5.73 8.03
CA SER A 47 -16.92 5.82 6.76
C SER A 47 -17.57 4.51 6.33
N LEU A 48 -16.99 3.36 6.72
CA LEU A 48 -17.49 2.04 6.34
C LEU A 48 -18.30 1.39 7.45
N THR A 49 -19.34 0.67 7.05
CA THR A 49 -20.04 -0.29 7.91
C THR A 49 -19.16 -1.50 8.22
N GLY A 50 -19.50 -2.25 9.26
CA GLY A 50 -18.77 -3.47 9.62
C GLY A 50 -18.73 -4.52 8.50
N GLU A 51 -19.78 -4.63 7.70
CA GLU A 51 -19.82 -5.55 6.55
C GLU A 51 -18.89 -5.11 5.43
N GLN A 52 -18.88 -3.81 5.11
CA GLN A 52 -17.96 -3.23 4.14
C GLN A 52 -16.51 -3.36 4.60
N LEU A 53 -16.25 -3.19 5.90
CA LEU A 53 -14.93 -3.37 6.48
C LEU A 53 -14.42 -4.81 6.31
N LYS A 54 -15.29 -5.82 6.52
CA LYS A 54 -14.92 -7.23 6.26
C LYS A 54 -14.51 -7.45 4.80
N VAL A 55 -15.25 -6.87 3.85
CA VAL A 55 -14.93 -6.95 2.41
C VAL A 55 -13.62 -6.22 2.11
N LEU A 56 -13.37 -5.05 2.71
CA LEU A 56 -12.09 -4.34 2.57
C LEU A 56 -10.93 -5.18 3.10
N LEU A 57 -11.07 -5.82 4.26
CA LEU A 57 -10.02 -6.67 4.82
C LEU A 57 -9.73 -7.88 3.92
N ALA A 58 -10.75 -8.50 3.32
CA ALA A 58 -10.58 -9.58 2.35
C ALA A 58 -9.88 -9.09 1.06
N LEU A 59 -10.15 -7.88 0.59
CA LEU A 59 -9.41 -7.30 -0.54
C LEU A 59 -7.94 -7.05 -0.18
N LEU A 60 -7.67 -6.61 1.06
CA LEU A 60 -6.31 -6.33 1.54
C LEU A 60 -5.50 -7.61 1.77
N SER A 61 -6.13 -8.76 2.07
CA SER A 61 -5.42 -10.04 2.13
C SER A 61 -4.91 -10.50 0.76
N GLU A 62 -5.60 -10.10 -0.31
CA GLU A 62 -5.22 -10.38 -1.71
C GLU A 62 -4.30 -9.31 -2.32
N LEU A 63 -3.79 -8.38 -1.51
CA LEU A 63 -2.92 -7.32 -2.00
C LEU A 63 -1.58 -7.89 -2.50
N ASP A 64 -1.24 -7.54 -3.74
CA ASP A 64 0.00 -7.87 -4.41
C ASP A 64 0.89 -6.63 -4.62
N TYR A 65 2.12 -6.84 -5.10
CA TYR A 65 3.14 -5.83 -5.30
C TYR A 65 2.60 -4.64 -6.13
N GLU A 66 3.00 -3.42 -5.76
CA GLU A 66 2.46 -2.16 -6.29
C GLU A 66 0.96 -1.93 -6.10
N ASN A 67 0.39 -2.52 -5.05
CA ASN A 67 -1.00 -2.39 -4.62
C ASN A 67 -2.05 -3.06 -5.53
N PHE A 68 -1.65 -3.95 -6.44
CA PHE A 68 -2.63 -4.66 -7.27
C PHE A 68 -3.48 -5.63 -6.46
N ILE A 69 -4.77 -5.71 -6.81
CA ILE A 69 -5.72 -6.62 -6.21
C ILE A 69 -6.48 -7.29 -7.35
N GLN A 70 -6.29 -8.60 -7.49
CA GLN A 70 -6.94 -9.40 -8.52
C GLN A 70 -7.62 -10.61 -7.87
N VAL A 71 -8.89 -10.45 -7.55
CA VAL A 71 -9.72 -11.48 -6.94
C VAL A 71 -11.15 -11.37 -7.47
N ALA A 72 -11.83 -12.50 -7.70
CA ALA A 72 -13.22 -12.44 -8.12
C ALA A 72 -14.13 -12.14 -6.93
N GLN A 73 -15.22 -11.40 -7.16
CA GLN A 73 -16.20 -11.14 -6.10
C GLN A 73 -16.87 -12.42 -5.57
N ALA A 74 -16.90 -13.48 -6.37
CA ALA A 74 -17.40 -14.78 -5.96
C ALA A 74 -16.50 -15.41 -4.89
N ASP A 75 -15.18 -15.38 -5.10
CA ASP A 75 -14.19 -15.93 -4.17
C ASP A 75 -14.21 -15.18 -2.82
N ILE A 76 -14.40 -13.84 -2.85
CA ILE A 76 -14.60 -13.04 -1.63
C ILE A 76 -15.89 -13.45 -0.92
N ALA A 77 -16.99 -13.63 -1.67
CA ALA A 77 -18.27 -13.99 -1.11
C ALA A 77 -18.22 -15.37 -0.44
N GLU A 78 -17.54 -16.33 -1.06
CA GLU A 78 -17.28 -17.66 -0.51
C GLU A 78 -16.44 -17.57 0.76
N SER A 79 -15.31 -16.85 0.71
CA SER A 79 -14.39 -16.70 1.85
C SER A 79 -15.03 -16.01 3.06
N LEU A 80 -15.97 -15.09 2.84
CA LEU A 80 -16.68 -14.37 3.89
C LEU A 80 -18.02 -15.01 4.27
N HIS A 81 -18.40 -16.14 3.65
CA HIS A 81 -19.70 -16.79 3.80
C HIS A 81 -20.89 -15.82 3.66
N THR A 82 -20.84 -14.98 2.62
CA THR A 82 -21.81 -13.91 2.37
C THR A 82 -22.33 -13.95 0.92
N SER A 83 -23.30 -13.10 0.60
CA SER A 83 -23.83 -13.01 -0.76
C SER A 83 -22.94 -12.16 -1.67
N LYS A 84 -22.84 -12.55 -2.96
CA LYS A 84 -22.17 -11.75 -3.99
C LYS A 84 -22.77 -10.34 -4.14
N PHE A 85 -24.07 -10.18 -3.89
CA PHE A 85 -24.73 -8.88 -3.91
C PHE A 85 -24.17 -7.94 -2.83
N GLN A 86 -24.00 -8.45 -1.61
CA GLN A 86 -23.44 -7.70 -0.49
C GLN A 86 -21.97 -7.33 -0.72
N VAL A 87 -21.17 -8.24 -1.30
CA VAL A 87 -19.79 -7.96 -1.72
C VAL A 87 -19.75 -6.86 -2.78
N SER A 88 -20.58 -6.97 -3.83
CA SER A 88 -20.64 -5.98 -4.90
C SER A 88 -21.02 -4.59 -4.38
N ARG A 89 -22.04 -4.50 -3.52
CA ARG A 89 -22.44 -3.24 -2.87
C ARG A 89 -21.32 -2.67 -2.00
N SER A 90 -20.60 -3.52 -1.28
CA SER A 90 -19.49 -3.10 -0.43
C SER A 90 -18.31 -2.58 -1.24
N ILE A 91 -17.92 -3.29 -2.31
CA ILE A 91 -16.88 -2.84 -3.24
C ILE A 91 -17.23 -1.49 -3.84
N LYS A 92 -18.50 -1.27 -4.23
CA LYS A 92 -18.95 0.03 -4.73
C LYS A 92 -18.74 1.13 -3.69
N ALA A 93 -19.14 0.93 -2.44
CA ALA A 93 -18.92 1.91 -1.37
C ALA A 93 -17.42 2.19 -1.12
N ILE A 94 -16.57 1.16 -1.19
CA ILE A 94 -15.11 1.29 -1.03
C ILE A 94 -14.49 2.08 -2.19
N LEU A 95 -14.97 1.87 -3.42
CA LEU A 95 -14.59 2.64 -4.61
C LEU A 95 -15.04 4.10 -4.52
N ASP A 96 -16.28 4.34 -4.09
CA ASP A 96 -16.84 5.68 -3.97
C ASP A 96 -16.05 6.54 -2.95
N LEU A 97 -15.50 5.91 -1.90
CA LEU A 97 -14.59 6.54 -0.93
C LEU A 97 -13.14 6.69 -1.42
N GLY A 98 -12.80 6.14 -2.59
CA GLY A 98 -11.46 6.19 -3.16
C GLY A 98 -10.40 5.39 -2.38
N ILE A 99 -10.82 4.44 -1.54
CA ILE A 99 -9.92 3.55 -0.80
C ILE A 99 -9.21 2.61 -1.78
N ILE A 100 -9.94 2.09 -2.76
CA ILE A 100 -9.41 1.35 -3.90
C ILE A 100 -9.79 2.07 -5.19
N LEU A 101 -9.02 1.82 -6.24
CA LEU A 101 -9.23 2.34 -7.58
C LEU A 101 -9.57 1.19 -8.52
N GLN A 102 -10.55 1.39 -9.39
CA GLN A 102 -10.92 0.38 -10.39
C GLN A 102 -9.88 0.36 -11.51
N GLY A 103 -9.34 -0.83 -11.80
CA GLY A 103 -8.47 -1.09 -12.94
C GLY A 103 -9.24 -1.64 -14.15
N PRO A 104 -8.52 -2.01 -15.22
CA PRO A 104 -9.14 -2.62 -16.39
C PRO A 104 -9.80 -3.96 -16.04
N LYS A 105 -10.79 -4.35 -16.84
CA LYS A 105 -11.41 -5.67 -16.73
C LYS A 105 -10.44 -6.73 -17.28
N ILE A 106 -10.09 -7.72 -16.47
CA ILE A 106 -9.21 -8.84 -16.84
C ILE A 106 -10.07 -10.09 -16.90
N GLY A 107 -10.33 -10.58 -18.11
CA GLY A 107 -11.25 -11.69 -18.35
C GLY A 107 -12.67 -11.38 -17.87
N ARG A 108 -13.15 -12.11 -16.86
CA ARG A 108 -14.51 -11.97 -16.33
C ARG A 108 -14.61 -11.06 -15.10
N SER A 109 -13.49 -10.64 -14.52
CA SER A 109 -13.45 -9.88 -13.26
C SER A 109 -12.78 -8.51 -13.45
N TYR A 110 -13.20 -7.54 -12.64
CA TYR A 110 -12.47 -6.27 -12.54
C TYR A 110 -11.20 -6.45 -11.71
N SER A 111 -10.13 -5.78 -12.13
CA SER A 111 -8.95 -5.59 -11.28
C SER A 111 -9.13 -4.33 -10.44
N TYR A 112 -8.49 -4.29 -9.28
CA TYR A 112 -8.46 -3.11 -8.42
C TYR A 112 -7.03 -2.78 -8.01
N ARG A 113 -6.86 -1.57 -7.49
CA ARG A 113 -5.60 -1.14 -6.88
C ARG A 113 -5.87 -0.42 -5.58
N LEU A 114 -5.19 -0.78 -4.49
CA LEU A 114 -5.23 0.01 -3.26
C LEU A 114 -4.67 1.42 -3.52
N ASN A 115 -5.39 2.45 -3.07
CA ASN A 115 -4.93 3.81 -3.18
C ASN A 115 -3.61 3.99 -2.37
N PRO A 116 -2.51 4.47 -3.01
CA PRO A 116 -1.22 4.66 -2.33
C PRO A 116 -1.25 5.60 -1.12
N GLN A 117 -2.28 6.45 -1.00
CA GLN A 117 -2.50 7.33 0.16
C GLN A 117 -3.02 6.56 1.38
N PHE A 118 -3.69 5.42 1.16
CA PHE A 118 -4.25 4.57 2.20
C PHE A 118 -3.24 3.54 2.67
N GLY A 119 -2.55 2.88 1.75
CA GLY A 119 -1.51 1.92 2.09
C GLY A 119 -0.59 1.59 0.92
N TRP A 120 0.50 0.88 1.20
CA TRP A 120 1.51 0.52 0.21
C TRP A 120 2.09 -0.88 0.43
N LYS A 121 2.01 -1.68 -0.63
CA LYS A 121 2.73 -2.94 -0.79
C LYS A 121 3.74 -2.80 -1.93
N GLY A 122 5.01 -2.72 -1.60
CA GLY A 122 6.10 -2.67 -2.57
C GLY A 122 7.31 -1.89 -2.07
N THR A 123 8.19 -1.47 -2.97
CA THR A 123 9.37 -0.69 -2.57
C THR A 123 9.01 0.75 -2.21
N VAL A 124 9.77 1.33 -1.27
CA VAL A 124 9.64 2.75 -0.88
C VAL A 124 9.86 3.70 -2.07
N SER A 125 10.76 3.34 -3.00
CA SER A 125 11.00 4.15 -4.21
C SER A 125 9.75 4.22 -5.07
N ASN A 126 9.07 3.09 -5.29
CA ASN A 126 7.85 3.06 -6.09
C ASN A 126 6.67 3.71 -5.33
N HIS A 127 6.63 3.64 -4.00
CA HIS A 127 5.62 4.37 -3.21
C HIS A 127 5.70 5.88 -3.47
N LYS A 128 6.92 6.45 -3.40
CA LYS A 128 7.15 7.87 -3.66
C LYS A 128 6.70 8.27 -5.07
N LYS A 129 6.94 7.41 -6.07
CA LYS A 129 6.46 7.63 -7.44
C LYS A 129 4.93 7.58 -7.51
N ALA A 130 4.31 6.59 -6.88
CA ALA A 130 2.86 6.41 -6.88
C ALA A 130 2.13 7.58 -6.20
N LEU A 131 2.67 8.13 -5.10
CA LEU A 131 2.12 9.31 -4.44
C LEU A 131 2.20 10.56 -5.31
N LYS A 132 3.27 10.73 -6.09
CA LYS A 132 3.44 11.85 -7.03
C LYS A 132 2.49 11.75 -8.23
N ASN A 133 2.34 10.54 -8.78
CA ASN A 133 1.53 10.30 -9.96
C ASN A 133 0.01 10.21 -9.65
N GLY A 134 -0.37 10.05 -8.38
CA GLY A 134 -1.78 10.05 -7.94
C GLY A 134 -2.47 11.43 -7.98
N LEU A 135 -1.74 12.50 -8.31
CA LEU A 135 -2.25 13.86 -8.51
C LEU A 135 -2.20 14.22 -10.01
N SER A 136 -3.13 13.69 -10.80
CA SER A 136 -3.46 14.27 -12.10
C SER A 136 -4.94 14.08 -12.42
N VAL A 137 -5.79 14.94 -11.83
CA VAL A 137 -7.07 15.27 -12.47
C VAL A 137 -6.73 16.23 -13.60
N ILE A 138 -6.60 15.70 -14.82
CA ILE A 138 -6.67 16.53 -16.02
C ILE A 138 -8.16 16.74 -16.28
N GLN A 139 -8.71 17.87 -15.82
CA GLN A 139 -10.00 18.34 -16.29
C GLN A 139 -9.84 18.71 -17.78
N GLY A 140 -10.03 17.72 -18.65
CA GLY A 140 -10.15 17.93 -20.09
C GLY A 140 -11.43 18.70 -20.37
N GLY A 141 -11.30 19.85 -21.04
CA GLY A 141 -12.35 20.85 -21.20
C GLY A 141 -13.65 20.34 -21.79
N LYS A 142 -14.75 20.95 -21.34
CA LYS A 142 -16.02 20.93 -22.08
C LYS A 142 -15.76 21.49 -23.47
N ALA A 143 -16.00 20.67 -24.50
CA ALA A 143 -16.34 21.13 -25.84
C ALA A 143 -17.86 21.22 -25.93
#